data_AF-A0A401RIE4-F1
#
_entry.id   AF-A0A401RIE4-F1
#
_cell.length_a   1.000
_cell.length_b   1.000
_cell.length_c   1.000
_cell.angle_alpha   90.00
_cell.angle_beta   90.00
_cell.angle_gamma   90.00
#
_symmetry.space_group_name_H-M   'P 1'
#
loop_
_entity.id
_entity.type
_entity.pdbx_description
1 polymer ?
#
loop_
_entity_poly.entity_id
_entity_poly.type
_entity_poly.pdbx_seq_one_letter_code
_entity_poly.pdbx_strand_id
1 'polypeptide(L)'
;MNSVDDPSLYASAMLVVHIEDIHEDLLTPVLEHSGDFLCMPRDDGQFITIKAVYRQERGNRNPISLSIDDKAKEQRKWKLHQFNDSHAFLTIALSWVDPGTYQIPIILTAKGKAPQRHSNTLTVNVCTCSSRGECRLEVGTVPGKPTVLTTVVTIVGTLGAIGFFLIIVLVHTALTGKQRQKRKRNVSCESARFQLSE
;
A
#
# COMPACT_ATOMS: atom_id res chain seq x y z
N MET A 1 13.82 -102.50 8.12
CA MET A 1 13.37 -101.21 8.67
C MET A 1 12.91 -100.35 7.50
N ASN A 2 11.60 -100.23 7.27
CA ASN A 2 11.06 -99.29 6.29
C ASN A 2 10.60 -98.05 7.07
N SER A 3 11.22 -96.91 6.79
CA SER A 3 10.81 -95.60 7.30
C SER A 3 9.47 -95.23 6.65
N VAL A 4 8.43 -95.15 7.47
CA VAL A 4 7.11 -94.67 7.07
C VAL A 4 7.21 -93.15 6.99
N ASP A 5 7.26 -92.61 5.77
CA ASP A 5 7.06 -91.18 5.53
C ASP A 5 5.58 -90.85 5.80
N ASP A 6 5.33 -90.10 6.87
CA ASP A 6 4.00 -89.67 7.30
C ASP A 6 3.51 -88.50 6.42
N PRO A 7 2.43 -88.65 5.63
CA PRO A 7 2.08 -87.71 4.56
C PRO A 7 1.34 -86.44 5.02
N SER A 8 1.48 -86.02 6.28
CA SER A 8 0.78 -84.83 6.79
C SER A 8 1.55 -84.02 7.83
N LEU A 9 2.85 -83.82 7.61
CA LEU A 9 3.61 -82.85 8.38
C LEU A 9 3.34 -81.43 7.84
N TYR A 10 2.70 -80.58 8.64
CA TYR A 10 2.57 -79.16 8.36
C TYR A 10 3.17 -78.33 9.49
N ALA A 11 3.95 -77.31 9.11
CA ALA A 11 4.55 -76.36 10.04
C ALA A 11 4.00 -74.97 9.73
N SER A 12 3.51 -74.30 10.77
CA SER A 12 3.06 -72.91 10.68
C SER A 12 4.09 -72.01 11.35
N ALA A 13 4.51 -70.95 10.66
CA ALA A 13 5.40 -69.92 11.20
C ALA A 13 4.71 -68.55 11.12
N MET A 14 4.78 -67.80 12.21
CA MET A 14 4.19 -66.47 12.30
C MET A 14 5.25 -65.42 11.95
N LEU A 15 5.08 -64.78 10.79
CA LEU A 15 5.90 -63.64 10.38
C LEU A 15 5.17 -62.35 10.74
N VAL A 16 5.71 -61.61 11.72
CA VAL A 16 5.21 -60.27 12.05
C VAL A 16 6.05 -59.24 11.30
N VAL A 17 5.52 -58.78 10.17
CA VAL A 17 6.13 -57.70 9.40
C VAL A 17 5.72 -56.36 10.02
N HIS A 18 6.67 -55.64 10.60
CA HIS A 18 6.47 -54.26 10.97
C HIS A 18 6.72 -53.39 9.73
N ILE A 19 5.65 -52.83 9.17
CA ILE A 19 5.73 -51.89 8.06
C ILE A 19 5.85 -50.50 8.68
N GLU A 20 7.02 -49.88 8.53
CA GLU A 20 7.20 -48.48 8.83
C GLU A 20 6.52 -47.68 7.70
N ASP A 21 5.57 -46.82 8.06
CA ASP A 21 4.85 -46.02 7.08
C ASP A 21 5.83 -45.01 6.45
N ILE A 22 6.19 -45.27 5.19
CA ILE A 22 7.00 -44.39 4.35
C ILE A 22 6.14 -43.45 3.51
N HIS A 23 4.88 -43.19 3.90
CA HIS A 23 4.18 -42.02 3.39
C HIS A 23 4.95 -40.77 3.83
N GLU A 24 5.91 -40.38 2.98
CA GLU A 24 6.39 -39.02 2.79
C GLU A 24 5.18 -38.19 2.34
N ASP A 25 4.25 -37.98 3.26
CA ASP A 25 3.19 -37.01 3.13
C ASP A 25 3.93 -35.67 3.14
N LEU A 26 4.34 -35.24 1.94
CA LEU A 26 5.04 -33.99 1.66
C LEU A 26 4.08 -32.85 1.96
N LEU A 27 3.80 -32.62 3.24
CA LEU A 27 3.06 -31.46 3.68
C LEU A 27 3.97 -30.26 3.41
N THR A 28 3.67 -29.55 2.33
CA THR A 28 4.32 -28.29 2.02
C THR A 28 4.04 -27.29 3.15
N PRO A 29 5.10 -26.79 3.83
CA PRO A 29 4.92 -25.69 4.76
C PRO A 29 4.53 -24.43 3.99
N VAL A 30 3.71 -23.61 4.61
CA VAL A 30 3.19 -22.34 4.10
C VAL A 30 3.74 -21.22 4.97
N LEU A 31 3.99 -20.08 4.33
CA LEU A 31 4.45 -18.86 4.98
C LEU A 31 3.24 -17.99 5.36
N GLU A 32 3.09 -17.72 6.65
CA GLU A 32 2.17 -16.72 7.21
C GLU A 32 2.97 -15.51 7.69
N HIS A 33 2.37 -14.32 7.63
CA HIS A 33 3.01 -13.07 8.07
C HIS A 33 1.98 -12.15 8.70
N SER A 34 2.43 -11.33 9.66
CA SER A 34 1.56 -10.42 10.40
C SER A 34 1.50 -9.01 9.84
N GLY A 35 2.29 -8.68 8.81
CA GLY A 35 2.36 -7.33 8.27
C GLY A 35 2.92 -7.29 6.86
N ASP A 36 2.49 -6.26 6.13
CA ASP A 36 2.69 -6.16 4.68
C ASP A 36 3.57 -4.98 4.28
N PHE A 37 4.00 -4.15 5.24
CA PHE A 37 4.77 -2.94 4.93
C PHE A 37 5.88 -2.63 5.93
N LEU A 38 6.93 -1.98 5.43
CA LEU A 38 8.05 -1.43 6.20
C LEU A 38 8.21 0.07 5.92
N CYS A 39 8.53 0.84 6.94
CA CYS A 39 8.67 2.27 6.86
C CYS A 39 10.11 2.68 6.55
N MET A 40 10.21 3.83 5.89
CA MET A 40 11.45 4.50 5.53
C MET A 40 11.46 5.92 6.09
N PRO A 41 12.58 6.39 6.71
CA PRO A 41 13.86 5.71 6.96
C PRO A 41 13.76 4.53 7.92
N ARG A 42 14.74 3.61 7.87
CA ARG A 42 14.75 2.40 8.71
C ARG A 42 14.59 2.78 10.19
N ASP A 43 13.61 2.16 10.83
CA ASP A 43 13.43 2.15 12.28
C ASP A 43 13.80 0.77 12.84
N ASP A 44 14.65 0.73 13.87
CA ASP A 44 15.12 -0.51 14.49
C ASP A 44 14.02 -1.24 15.26
N GLY A 45 12.96 -0.54 15.64
CA GLY A 45 11.77 -1.13 16.27
C GLY A 45 10.84 -1.84 15.28
N GLN A 46 11.03 -1.65 13.96
CA GLN A 46 10.11 -2.15 12.95
C GLN A 46 10.53 -3.51 12.38
N PHE A 47 9.59 -4.44 12.37
CA PHE A 47 9.77 -5.78 11.80
C PHE A 47 8.44 -6.39 11.35
N ILE A 48 8.52 -7.29 10.38
CA ILE A 48 7.42 -8.17 10.00
C ILE A 48 7.67 -9.52 10.65
N THR A 49 6.68 -10.03 11.38
CA THR A 49 6.74 -11.39 11.93
C THR A 49 6.32 -12.35 10.84
N ILE A 50 7.18 -13.34 10.58
CA ILE A 50 6.98 -14.39 9.59
C ILE A 50 6.92 -15.71 10.34
N LYS A 51 5.96 -16.54 9.98
CA LYS A 51 5.72 -17.86 10.56
C LYS A 51 5.62 -18.91 9.47
N ALA A 52 6.30 -20.04 9.65
CA ALA A 52 6.14 -21.22 8.82
C ALA A 52 5.20 -22.21 9.51
N VAL A 53 4.12 -22.59 8.82
CA VAL A 53 3.13 -23.53 9.34
C VAL A 53 2.80 -24.58 8.29
N TYR A 54 2.52 -25.80 8.71
CA TYR A 54 1.99 -26.82 7.82
C TYR A 54 0.45 -26.69 7.74
N ARG A 55 -0.15 -27.00 6.58
CA ARG A 55 -1.58 -26.77 6.30
C ARG A 55 -2.57 -27.60 7.14
N GLN A 56 -2.16 -28.75 7.65
CA GLN A 56 -2.93 -29.52 8.65
C GLN A 56 -2.25 -29.35 10.01
N GLU A 57 -2.81 -29.71 11.17
CA GLU A 57 -2.12 -29.54 12.48
C GLU A 57 -1.79 -30.86 13.21
N ARG A 58 -2.11 -32.02 12.64
CA ARG A 58 -2.03 -33.29 13.38
C ARG A 58 -0.62 -33.88 13.36
N GLY A 59 -0.06 -34.15 14.54
CA GLY A 59 1.15 -34.95 14.76
C GLY A 59 2.38 -34.18 15.25
N ASN A 60 3.38 -34.92 15.76
CA ASN A 60 4.70 -34.39 16.06
C ASN A 60 5.42 -34.08 14.74
N ARG A 61 5.84 -32.84 14.54
CA ARG A 61 6.36 -32.39 13.25
C ARG A 61 7.79 -31.94 13.32
N ASN A 62 8.41 -32.12 12.17
CA ASN A 62 9.74 -31.67 11.89
C ASN A 62 9.84 -30.14 12.03
N PRO A 63 10.83 -29.63 12.77
CA PRO A 63 11.05 -28.18 12.88
C PRO A 63 11.41 -27.56 11.53
N ILE A 64 11.02 -26.30 11.29
CA ILE A 64 11.21 -25.61 10.00
C ILE A 64 12.17 -24.42 10.17
N SER A 65 13.34 -24.47 9.54
CA SER A 65 14.20 -23.28 9.48
C SER A 65 13.81 -22.36 8.32
N LEU A 66 13.86 -21.05 8.55
CA LEU A 66 13.59 -20.02 7.55
C LEU A 66 14.90 -19.38 7.11
N SER A 67 15.04 -19.10 5.81
CA SER A 67 16.19 -18.36 5.28
C SER A 67 15.78 -17.53 4.07
N ILE A 68 16.52 -16.46 3.78
CA ILE A 68 16.34 -15.71 2.51
C ILE A 68 17.11 -16.44 1.40
N ASP A 69 16.56 -16.48 0.19
CA ASP A 69 17.25 -17.01 -1.00
C ASP A 69 18.60 -16.32 -1.22
N ASP A 70 19.60 -17.05 -1.72
CA ASP A 70 20.96 -16.54 -1.89
C ASP A 70 21.01 -15.29 -2.77
N LYS A 71 20.21 -15.20 -3.84
CA LYS A 71 20.15 -14.01 -4.71
C LYS A 71 19.62 -12.79 -3.96
N ALA A 72 18.60 -12.97 -3.13
CA ALA A 72 18.04 -11.88 -2.33
C ALA A 72 18.96 -11.50 -1.16
N LYS A 73 19.74 -12.45 -0.64
CA LYS A 73 20.77 -12.23 0.38
C LYS A 73 21.94 -11.41 -0.15
N GLU A 74 22.33 -11.59 -1.41
CA GLU A 74 23.36 -10.78 -2.08
C GLU A 74 22.98 -9.30 -2.19
N GLN A 75 21.70 -8.99 -2.33
CA GLN A 75 21.22 -7.60 -2.36
C GLN A 75 21.42 -6.88 -1.02
N ARG A 76 21.56 -7.62 0.09
CA ARG A 76 21.77 -7.11 1.45
C ARG A 76 20.76 -6.03 1.87
N LYS A 77 19.57 -5.99 1.25
CA LYS A 77 18.48 -5.07 1.58
C LYS A 77 17.69 -5.52 2.80
N TRP A 78 17.67 -6.83 3.06
CA TRP A 78 16.80 -7.48 4.02
C TRP A 78 17.61 -8.21 5.08
N LYS A 79 17.15 -8.16 6.32
CA LYS A 79 17.73 -8.91 7.44
C LYS A 79 16.64 -9.79 8.04
N LEU A 80 16.88 -11.10 8.02
CA LEU A 80 16.02 -12.08 8.69
C LEU A 80 16.67 -12.46 10.02
N HIS A 81 15.94 -12.26 11.12
CA HIS A 81 16.33 -12.68 12.46
C HIS A 81 15.50 -13.88 12.88
N GLN A 82 16.13 -15.06 12.96
CA GLN A 82 15.45 -16.27 13.40
C GLN A 82 15.12 -16.16 14.90
N PHE A 83 13.85 -16.33 15.27
CA PHE A 83 13.43 -16.33 16.67
C PHE A 83 13.33 -17.76 17.20
N ASN A 84 12.72 -18.67 16.44
CA ASN A 84 12.61 -20.10 16.78
C ASN A 84 12.55 -20.96 15.50
N ASP A 85 12.31 -22.27 15.62
CA ASP A 85 12.19 -23.23 14.50
C ASP A 85 10.91 -23.07 13.64
N SER A 86 10.23 -21.93 13.67
CA SER A 86 9.08 -21.63 12.80
C SER A 86 8.82 -20.13 12.64
N HIS A 87 9.38 -19.28 13.49
CA HIS A 87 9.16 -17.84 13.54
C HIS A 87 10.47 -17.10 13.27
N ALA A 88 10.36 -16.06 12.48
CA ALA A 88 11.44 -15.14 12.19
C ALA A 88 10.91 -13.71 12.06
N PHE A 89 11.79 -12.74 12.30
CA PHE A 89 11.51 -11.33 12.10
C PHE A 89 12.26 -10.82 10.88
N LEU A 90 11.55 -10.17 9.98
CA LEU A 90 12.14 -9.53 8.81
C LEU A 90 12.20 -8.03 9.02
N THR A 91 13.37 -7.44 8.82
CA THR A 91 13.60 -6.00 8.88
C THR A 91 14.44 -5.53 7.70
N ILE A 92 14.52 -4.22 7.51
CA ILE A 92 15.38 -3.59 6.51
C ILE A 92 16.82 -3.62 7.04
N ALA A 93 17.75 -4.11 6.23
CA ALA A 93 19.16 -4.16 6.61
C ALA A 93 19.87 -2.82 6.35
N LEU A 94 19.53 -2.15 5.25
CA LEU A 94 20.11 -0.86 4.87
C LEU A 94 19.42 0.28 5.61
N SER A 95 20.13 1.39 5.79
CA SER A 95 19.53 2.62 6.32
C SER A 95 18.49 3.21 5.36
N TRP A 96 18.68 2.96 4.06
CA TRP A 96 17.78 3.40 3.00
C TRP A 96 17.48 2.35 1.93
N VAL A 97 16.19 2.21 1.59
CA VAL A 97 15.65 1.43 0.48
C VAL A 97 14.55 2.25 -0.19
N ASP A 98 14.51 2.24 -1.52
CA ASP A 98 13.53 3.04 -2.26
C ASP A 98 12.10 2.55 -2.00
N PRO A 99 11.12 3.46 -1.88
CA PRO A 99 9.72 3.09 -1.75
C PRO A 99 9.23 2.24 -2.93
N GLY A 100 8.45 1.20 -2.64
CA GLY A 100 7.93 0.29 -3.66
C GLY A 100 7.55 -1.08 -3.10
N THR A 101 7.01 -1.92 -3.96
CA THR A 101 6.64 -3.30 -3.63
C THR A 101 7.81 -4.23 -3.92
N TYR A 102 8.25 -4.98 -2.92
CA TYR A 102 9.36 -5.93 -3.02
C TYR A 102 8.88 -7.36 -2.82
N GLN A 103 9.33 -8.24 -3.69
CA GLN A 103 9.09 -9.68 -3.59
C GLN A 103 10.34 -10.36 -3.04
N ILE A 104 10.25 -10.88 -1.83
CA ILE A 104 11.35 -11.44 -1.07
C ILE A 104 11.15 -12.96 -1.01
N PRO A 105 11.97 -13.75 -1.73
CA PRO A 105 11.91 -15.21 -1.66
C PRO A 105 12.45 -15.71 -0.32
N ILE A 106 11.56 -16.36 0.45
CA ILE A 106 11.85 -17.02 1.71
C ILE A 106 11.87 -18.53 1.49
N ILE A 107 12.98 -19.15 1.84
CA ILE A 107 13.20 -20.59 1.79
C ILE A 107 12.80 -21.20 3.13
N LEU A 108 11.84 -22.13 3.08
CA LEU A 108 11.38 -22.95 4.18
C LEU A 108 12.08 -24.31 4.10
N THR A 109 12.83 -24.69 5.13
CA THR A 109 13.53 -25.98 5.18
C THR A 109 12.98 -26.83 6.32
N ALA A 110 12.24 -27.88 5.99
CA ALA A 110 11.75 -28.86 6.96
C ALA A 110 12.89 -29.81 7.36
N LYS A 111 13.20 -29.88 8.65
CA LYS A 111 14.28 -30.70 9.21
C LYS A 111 13.81 -32.15 9.39
N GLY A 112 14.26 -33.07 8.55
CA GLY A 112 13.87 -34.49 8.65
C GLY A 112 14.96 -35.42 8.13
N LYS A 113 14.61 -36.71 7.99
CA LYS A 113 15.50 -37.75 7.42
C LYS A 113 15.95 -37.39 6.00
N ALA A 114 15.04 -36.79 5.22
CA ALA A 114 15.34 -36.08 3.98
C ALA A 114 14.92 -34.61 4.14
N PRO A 115 15.87 -33.64 4.19
CA PRO A 115 15.51 -32.23 4.31
C PRO A 115 14.77 -31.74 3.07
N GLN A 116 13.55 -31.24 3.26
CA GLN A 116 12.75 -30.70 2.17
C GLN A 116 12.82 -29.17 2.16
N ARG A 117 13.13 -28.59 0.99
CA ARG A 117 13.16 -27.13 0.79
C ARG A 117 11.97 -26.68 -0.04
N HIS A 118 11.28 -25.66 0.43
CA HIS A 118 10.20 -24.96 -0.27
C HIS A 118 10.53 -23.48 -0.38
N SER A 119 10.19 -22.87 -1.51
CA SER A 119 10.36 -21.44 -1.73
C SER A 119 9.00 -20.75 -1.74
N ASN A 120 8.86 -19.74 -0.88
CA ASN A 120 7.66 -18.92 -0.77
C ASN A 120 8.04 -17.46 -0.97
N THR A 121 7.24 -16.72 -1.73
CA THR A 121 7.49 -15.29 -1.94
C THR A 121 6.72 -14.46 -0.93
N LEU A 122 7.43 -13.66 -0.14
CA LEU A 122 6.84 -12.65 0.73
C LEU A 122 6.81 -11.29 0.01
N THR A 123 5.63 -10.69 -0.10
CA THR A 123 5.47 -9.36 -0.70
C THR A 123 5.47 -8.31 0.40
N VAL A 124 6.42 -7.37 0.35
CA VAL A 124 6.56 -6.29 1.33
C VAL A 124 6.52 -4.94 0.62
N ASN A 125 5.67 -4.04 1.09
CA ASN A 125 5.61 -2.66 0.62
C ASN A 125 6.51 -1.77 1.48
N VAL A 126 7.49 -1.13 0.87
CA VAL A 126 8.32 -0.14 1.53
C VAL A 126 7.78 1.24 1.20
N CYS A 127 7.56 2.09 2.20
CA CYS A 127 6.99 3.42 2.01
C CYS A 127 7.45 4.42 3.05
N THR A 128 7.23 5.71 2.77
CA THR A 128 7.43 6.75 3.78
C THR A 128 6.24 6.75 4.73
N CYS A 129 6.50 6.73 6.03
CA CYS A 129 5.44 6.69 7.03
C CYS A 129 5.16 8.08 7.60
N SER A 130 3.89 8.34 7.90
CA SER A 130 3.47 9.52 8.66
C SER A 130 3.94 9.40 10.11
N SER A 131 3.86 10.48 10.90
CA SER A 131 4.16 10.47 12.34
C SER A 131 3.29 9.50 13.15
N ARG A 132 2.19 9.02 12.55
CA ARG A 132 1.29 8.00 13.12
C ARG A 132 1.65 6.56 12.71
N GLY A 133 2.72 6.34 11.94
CA GLY A 133 3.15 5.02 11.48
C GLY A 133 2.38 4.49 10.26
N GLU A 134 1.50 5.30 9.67
CA GLU A 134 0.75 4.91 8.48
C GLU A 134 1.58 5.12 7.20
N CYS A 135 1.57 4.10 6.34
CA CYS A 135 2.21 4.10 5.04
C CYS A 135 1.57 5.15 4.13
N ARG A 136 2.32 6.21 3.78
CA ARG A 136 1.89 7.13 2.71
C ARG A 136 2.15 6.45 1.38
N LEU A 137 1.10 5.87 0.82
CA LEU A 137 1.02 5.73 -0.64
C LEU A 137 1.08 7.14 -1.20
N GLU A 138 2.09 7.44 -2.01
CA GLU A 138 2.03 8.59 -2.88
C GLU A 138 0.82 8.36 -3.78
N VAL A 139 -0.33 8.92 -3.40
CA VAL A 139 -1.45 9.07 -4.31
C VAL A 139 -0.90 9.96 -5.39
N GLY A 140 -0.47 9.32 -6.49
CA GLY A 140 0.11 10.00 -7.64
C GLY A 140 -0.73 11.23 -7.91
N THR A 141 -0.04 12.39 -8.01
CA THR A 141 -0.60 13.72 -8.21
C THR A 141 -2.02 13.62 -8.72
N VAL A 142 -3.02 13.83 -7.85
CA VAL A 142 -4.43 13.81 -8.28
C VAL A 142 -4.50 14.77 -9.47
N PRO A 143 -4.72 14.29 -10.70
CA PRO A 143 -4.75 15.15 -11.86
C PRO A 143 -6.03 15.97 -11.72
N GLY A 144 -5.90 17.18 -11.16
CA GLY A 144 -7.06 17.94 -10.71
C GLY A 144 -6.81 18.99 -9.63
N LYS A 145 -5.58 19.11 -9.06
CA LYS A 145 -5.25 20.36 -8.34
C LYS A 145 -5.32 21.52 -9.34
N PRO A 146 -6.21 22.51 -9.15
CA PRO A 146 -6.27 23.65 -10.05
C PRO A 146 -4.89 24.30 -10.05
N THR A 147 -4.27 24.32 -11.23
CA THR A 147 -2.99 24.97 -11.47
C THR A 147 -3.08 26.41 -10.98
N VAL A 148 -2.04 26.88 -10.28
CA VAL A 148 -1.93 28.22 -9.68
C VAL A 148 -2.27 29.35 -10.67
N LEU A 149 -2.11 29.11 -11.98
CA LEU A 149 -2.51 30.00 -13.06
C LEU A 149 -4.03 30.29 -13.11
N THR A 150 -4.90 29.33 -12.77
CA THR A 150 -6.35 29.53 -12.80
C THR A 150 -6.84 30.46 -11.68
N THR A 151 -6.15 30.48 -10.55
CA THR A 151 -6.47 31.37 -9.42
C THR A 151 -6.18 32.83 -9.76
N VAL A 152 -5.10 33.11 -10.48
CA VAL A 152 -4.75 34.49 -10.86
C VAL A 152 -5.74 35.05 -11.89
N VAL A 153 -6.13 34.25 -12.88
CA VAL A 153 -7.08 34.68 -13.92
C VAL A 153 -8.47 34.97 -13.34
N THR A 154 -8.93 34.18 -12.37
CA THR A 154 -10.22 34.40 -11.71
C THR A 154 -10.22 35.66 -10.84
N ILE A 155 -9.14 35.93 -10.10
CA ILE A 155 -9.01 37.15 -9.29
C ILE A 155 -8.98 38.40 -10.17
N VAL A 156 -8.16 38.42 -11.22
CA VAL A 156 -8.05 39.59 -12.12
C VAL A 156 -9.33 39.79 -12.93
N GLY A 157 -9.94 38.71 -13.42
CA GLY A 157 -11.20 38.78 -14.18
C GLY A 157 -12.37 39.32 -13.35
N THR A 158 -12.51 38.87 -12.10
CA THR A 158 -13.58 39.34 -11.21
C THR A 158 -13.39 40.81 -10.81
N LEU A 159 -12.18 41.23 -10.46
CA LEU A 159 -11.86 42.63 -10.17
C LEU A 159 -12.14 43.54 -11.38
N GLY A 160 -11.78 43.10 -12.59
CA GLY A 160 -12.05 43.84 -13.83
C GLY A 160 -13.55 44.00 -14.11
N ALA A 161 -14.33 42.93 -13.93
CA ALA A 161 -15.78 42.97 -14.11
C ALA A 161 -16.45 43.95 -13.13
N ILE A 162 -16.08 43.90 -11.84
CA ILE A 162 -16.61 44.81 -10.82
C ILE A 162 -16.29 46.27 -11.19
N GLY A 163 -15.05 46.55 -11.58
CA GLY A 163 -14.65 47.89 -12.01
C GLY A 163 -15.47 48.41 -13.20
N PHE A 164 -15.71 47.56 -14.20
CA PHE A 164 -16.51 47.91 -15.37
C PHE A 164 -17.97 48.23 -15.02
N PHE A 165 -18.61 47.41 -14.17
CA PHE A 165 -19.97 47.68 -13.71
C PHE A 165 -20.08 49.00 -12.93
N LEU A 166 -19.10 49.32 -12.08
CA LEU A 166 -19.08 50.58 -11.34
C LEU A 166 -19.00 51.80 -12.29
N ILE A 167 -18.18 51.72 -13.34
CA ILE A 167 -18.08 52.79 -14.34
C ILE A 167 -19.41 53.00 -15.05
N ILE A 168 -20.09 51.93 -15.47
CA ILE A 168 -21.39 52.01 -16.13
C ILE A 168 -22.42 52.71 -15.23
N VAL A 169 -22.49 52.33 -13.96
CA VAL A 169 -23.42 52.94 -12.99
C VAL A 169 -23.11 54.42 -12.77
N LEU A 170 -21.83 54.78 -12.66
CA LEU A 170 -21.41 56.19 -12.54
C LEU A 170 -21.75 57.00 -13.78
N VAL A 171 -21.58 56.44 -14.98
CA VAL A 171 -21.97 57.11 -16.24
C VAL A 171 -23.49 57.27 -16.31
N HIS A 172 -24.28 56.25 -15.97
CA HIS A 172 -25.74 56.35 -15.95
C HIS A 172 -26.23 57.39 -14.95
N THR A 173 -25.70 57.39 -13.72
CA THR A 173 -26.08 58.37 -12.69
C THR A 173 -25.66 59.79 -13.07
N ALA A 174 -24.48 59.96 -13.67
CA ALA A 174 -24.00 61.25 -14.17
C ALA A 174 -24.81 61.76 -15.37
N LEU A 175 -25.19 60.89 -16.32
CA LEU A 175 -26.03 61.25 -17.46
C LEU A 175 -27.45 61.61 -17.02
N THR A 176 -28.06 60.81 -16.14
CA THR A 176 -29.38 61.11 -15.57
C THR A 176 -29.34 62.37 -14.70
N GLY A 177 -28.24 62.63 -13.99
CA GLY A 177 -27.97 63.88 -13.28
C GLY A 177 -27.83 65.09 -14.22
N LYS A 178 -27.10 64.94 -15.33
CA LYS A 178 -26.95 65.97 -16.37
C LYS A 178 -28.28 66.30 -17.04
N GLN A 179 -29.15 65.30 -17.27
CA GLN A 179 -30.49 65.51 -17.81
C GLN A 179 -31.38 66.29 -16.82
N ARG A 180 -31.28 66.02 -15.50
CA ARG A 180 -31.96 66.81 -14.47
C ARG A 180 -31.46 68.26 -14.42
N GLN A 181 -30.17 68.49 -14.65
CA GLN A 181 -29.57 69.83 -14.66
C GLN A 181 -29.90 70.62 -15.95
N LYS A 182 -29.95 69.95 -17.12
CA LYS A 182 -30.45 70.53 -18.37
C LYS A 182 -31.94 70.89 -18.27
N ARG A 183 -32.77 70.05 -17.64
CA ARG A 183 -34.20 70.35 -17.42
C ARG A 183 -34.41 71.59 -16.53
N LYS A 184 -33.62 71.76 -15.47
CA LYS A 184 -33.68 72.98 -14.62
C LYS A 184 -33.23 74.25 -15.35
N ARG A 185 -32.19 74.16 -16.19
CA ARG A 185 -31.70 75.30 -16.98
C ARG A 185 -32.69 75.72 -18.07
N ASN A 186 -33.37 74.76 -18.70
CA ASN A 186 -34.40 75.03 -19.70
C ASN A 186 -35.64 75.69 -19.07
N VAL A 187 -36.08 75.25 -17.88
CA VAL A 187 -37.17 75.90 -17.13
C VAL A 187 -36.79 77.32 -16.71
N SER A 188 -35.54 77.57 -16.32
CA SER A 188 -35.05 78.92 -15.98
C SER A 188 -34.97 79.86 -17.19
N CYS A 189 -34.70 79.34 -18.39
CA CYS A 189 -34.65 80.15 -19.62
C CYS A 189 -36.06 80.46 -20.15
N GLU A 190 -37.00 79.53 -19.97
CA GLU A 190 -38.41 79.72 -20.36
C GLU A 190 -39.11 80.74 -19.46
N SER A 191 -38.83 80.73 -18.15
CA SER A 191 -39.33 81.75 -17.22
C SER A 191 -38.78 83.15 -17.50
N ALA A 192 -37.55 83.27 -18.02
CA ALA A 192 -36.96 84.57 -18.40
C ALA A 192 -37.51 85.10 -19.74
N ARG A 193 -38.00 84.21 -20.61
CA ARG A 193 -38.59 84.59 -21.91
C ARG A 193 -40.02 85.13 -21.77
N PHE A 194 -40.75 84.73 -20.74
CA PHE A 194 -42.13 85.17 -20.49
C PHE A 194 -42.23 86.57 -19.86
N GLN A 195 -41.17 87.08 -19.23
CA GLN A 195 -41.13 88.41 -18.60
C GLN A 195 -40.69 89.55 -19.54
N LEU A 196 -40.40 89.24 -20.81
CA LEU A 196 -39.93 90.19 -21.82
C LEU A 196 -40.97 90.45 -22.92
N SER A 197 -42.21 89.97 -22.74
CA SER A 197 -43.29 90.04 -23.74
C SER A 197 -44.59 90.64 -23.20
N GLU A 198 -44.51 91.38 -22.09
CA GLU A 198 -45.61 92.21 -21.54
C GLU A 198 -45.13 93.66 -21.40
#